data_AF-A0A1Y3Y9V2-F1
#
_entry.id   AF-A0A1Y3Y9V2-F1
#
_cell.length_a   1.000
_cell.length_b   1.000
_cell.length_c   1.000
_cell.angle_alpha   90.00
_cell.angle_beta   90.00
_cell.angle_gamma   90.00
#
_symmetry.space_group_name_H-M   'P 1'
#
loop_
_entity.id
_entity.type
_entity.pdbx_description
1 polymer ?
#
loop_
_entity_poly.entity_id
_entity_poly.type
_entity_poly.pdbx_seq_one_letter_code
_entity_poly.pdbx_strand_id
1 'polypeptide(L)'
;MKNKPINLSVWMFSKAIPSALLLLYYGMCSWGGYDPTLRYLQAVSLVLAGVIVLWQVSYAKKKKLFDEFARENLKTTDSICLKIAYALMVIAVLACVFADFSGIIAGYFVVGGILLLTIVRAVIFAVIDKKGM
;
A
#
# COMPACT_ATOMS: atom_id res chain seq x y z
N MET A 1 5.28 26.21 21.40
CA MET A 1 5.81 25.08 20.60
C MET A 1 5.15 25.13 19.22
N LYS A 2 5.92 25.51 18.18
CA LYS A 2 5.42 25.64 16.80
C LYS A 2 5.19 24.24 16.25
N ASN A 3 3.93 23.82 16.11
CA ASN A 3 3.58 22.52 15.51
C ASN A 3 4.14 22.48 14.08
N LYS A 4 5.19 21.68 13.86
CA LYS A 4 5.68 21.36 12.51
C LYS A 4 4.50 20.80 11.71
N PRO A 5 4.11 21.38 10.57
CA PRO A 5 3.16 20.73 9.69
C PRO A 5 3.77 19.37 9.33
N ILE A 6 3.00 18.31 9.54
CA ILE A 6 3.42 16.95 9.26
C ILE A 6 3.90 16.94 7.81
N ASN A 7 5.16 16.56 7.57
CA ASN A 7 5.71 16.51 6.22
C ASN A 7 4.84 15.56 5.39
N LEU A 8 4.21 16.06 4.31
CA LEU A 8 3.25 15.29 3.50
C LEU A 8 3.88 13.98 3.01
N SER A 9 5.19 13.98 2.74
CA SER A 9 5.93 12.78 2.37
C SER A 9 5.90 11.70 3.47
N VAL A 10 6.06 12.07 4.74
CA VAL A 10 5.96 11.14 5.89
C VAL A 10 4.54 10.60 6.03
N TRP A 11 3.54 11.43 5.76
CA TRP A 11 2.14 10.99 5.76
C TRP A 11 1.83 10.02 4.62
N MET A 12 2.43 10.20 3.44
CA MET A 12 2.35 9.25 2.33
C MET A 12 2.99 7.90 2.67
N PHE A 13 4.14 7.90 3.36
CA PHE A 13 4.76 6.65 3.84
C PHE A 13 3.89 5.94 4.87
N SER A 14 3.13 6.68 5.69
CA SER A 14 2.20 6.05 6.63
C SER A 14 1.06 5.27 5.94
N LYS A 15 0.74 5.58 4.68
CA LYS A 15 -0.18 4.78 3.85
C LYS A 15 0.39 3.44 3.38
N ALA A 16 1.69 3.19 3.56
CA ALA A 16 2.31 1.89 3.29
C ALA A 16 2.20 0.92 4.49
N ILE A 17 1.79 1.41 5.66
CA ILE A 17 1.60 0.57 6.86
C ILE A 17 0.52 -0.50 6.65
N PRO A 18 -0.66 -0.21 6.05
CA PRO A 18 -1.68 -1.22 5.79
C PRO A 18 -1.23 -2.31 4.80
N SER A 19 -0.45 -1.95 3.77
CA SER A 19 0.07 -2.93 2.80
C SER A 19 1.14 -3.83 3.41
N ALA A 20 2.00 -3.29 4.29
CA ALA A 20 2.92 -4.11 5.10
C ALA A 20 2.17 -5.08 6.03
N LEU A 21 1.08 -4.63 6.64
CA LEU A 21 0.27 -5.47 7.51
C LEU A 21 -0.44 -6.60 6.73
N LEU A 22 -0.87 -6.33 5.49
CA LEU A 22 -1.40 -7.35 4.57
C LEU A 22 -0.36 -8.39 4.16
N LEU A 23 0.90 -7.99 3.97
CA LEU A 23 1.99 -8.93 3.69
C LEU A 23 2.25 -9.86 4.88
N LEU A 24 2.26 -9.31 6.09
CA LEU A 24 2.38 -10.11 7.31
C LEU A 24 1.18 -11.05 7.49
N TYR A 25 -0.04 -10.59 7.25
CA TYR A 25 -1.24 -11.42 7.25
C TYR A 25 -1.10 -12.62 6.30
N TYR A 26 -0.71 -12.36 5.04
CA TYR A 26 -0.56 -13.41 4.04
C TYR A 26 0.59 -14.38 4.38
N GLY A 27 1.68 -13.87 4.95
CA GLY A 27 2.78 -14.69 5.46
C GLY A 27 2.35 -15.63 6.57
N MET A 28 1.57 -15.14 7.53
CA MET A 28 1.00 -15.97 8.60
C MET A 28 0.03 -17.03 8.07
N CYS A 29 -0.69 -16.77 6.97
CA CYS A 29 -1.57 -17.76 6.34
C CYS A 29 -0.83 -18.88 5.60
N SER A 30 0.41 -18.65 5.17
CA SER A 30 1.16 -19.58 4.31
C SER A 30 2.23 -20.39 5.05
N TRP A 31 2.62 -20.00 6.28
CA TRP A 31 3.73 -20.62 7.01
C TRP A 31 3.33 -21.87 7.81
N GLY A 32 2.17 -21.89 8.47
CA GLY A 32 1.78 -23.00 9.35
C GLY A 32 0.34 -23.37 9.11
N GLY A 33 0.11 -24.58 8.57
CA GLY A 33 -1.22 -25.07 8.21
C GLY A 33 -2.27 -24.74 9.28
N TYR A 34 -3.32 -24.03 8.86
CA TYR A 34 -4.62 -23.77 9.50
C TYR A 34 -4.72 -24.00 11.02
N ASP A 35 -3.88 -23.34 11.82
CA ASP A 35 -3.94 -23.43 13.28
C ASP A 35 -4.98 -22.44 13.85
N PRO A 36 -5.91 -22.85 14.74
CA PRO A 36 -6.97 -21.98 15.26
C PRO A 36 -6.47 -20.71 15.98
N THR A 37 -5.25 -20.70 16.54
CA THR A 37 -4.65 -19.50 17.13
C THR A 37 -4.25 -18.46 16.08
N LEU A 38 -3.79 -18.90 14.90
CA LEU A 38 -3.44 -18.01 13.79
C LEU A 38 -4.67 -17.29 13.23
N ARG A 39 -5.87 -17.90 13.32
CA ARG A 39 -7.13 -17.31 12.83
C ARG A 39 -7.53 -16.02 13.55
N TYR A 40 -7.36 -15.97 14.87
CA TYR A 40 -7.63 -14.75 15.64
C TYR A 40 -6.60 -13.66 15.32
N LEU A 41 -5.33 -14.02 15.21
CA LEU A 41 -4.26 -13.09 14.87
C LEU A 41 -4.43 -12.51 13.45
N GLN A 42 -4.84 -13.37 12.51
CA GLN A 42 -5.23 -13.02 11.15
C GLN A 42 -6.38 -12.01 11.13
N ALA A 43 -7.50 -12.33 11.81
CA ALA A 43 -8.65 -11.44 11.90
C ALA A 43 -8.28 -10.09 12.53
N VAL A 44 -7.52 -10.08 13.62
CA VAL A 44 -7.06 -8.86 14.29
C VAL A 44 -6.18 -8.02 13.37
N SER A 45 -5.25 -8.63 12.63
CA SER A 45 -4.38 -7.91 11.69
C SER A 45 -5.16 -7.26 10.53
N LEU A 46 -6.17 -7.95 9.98
CA LEU A 46 -7.05 -7.41 8.94
C LEU A 46 -7.92 -6.27 9.45
N VAL A 47 -8.52 -6.43 10.64
CA VAL A 47 -9.34 -5.39 11.27
C VAL A 47 -8.48 -4.16 11.58
N LEU A 48 -7.27 -4.35 12.12
CA LEU A 48 -6.31 -3.26 12.34
C LEU A 48 -5.96 -2.53 11.05
N ALA A 49 -5.67 -3.26 9.96
CA ALA A 49 -5.40 -2.65 8.66
C ALA A 49 -6.57 -1.77 8.21
N GLY A 50 -7.81 -2.28 8.32
CA GLY A 50 -9.03 -1.54 7.98
C GLY A 50 -9.24 -0.29 8.83
N VAL A 51 -9.08 -0.40 10.15
CA VAL A 51 -9.20 0.73 11.09
C VAL A 51 -8.16 1.80 10.79
N ILE A 52 -6.91 1.42 10.53
CA ILE A 52 -5.83 2.36 10.17
C ILE A 52 -6.19 3.10 8.87
N VAL A 53 -6.67 2.40 7.84
CA VAL A 53 -7.09 3.03 6.57
C VAL A 53 -8.23 4.02 6.80
N LEU A 54 -9.26 3.64 7.56
CA LEU A 54 -10.40 4.52 7.86
C LEU A 54 -9.97 5.75 8.67
N TRP A 55 -9.06 5.57 9.62
CA TRP A 55 -8.48 6.65 10.39
C TRP A 55 -7.67 7.60 9.51
N GLN A 56 -6.84 7.07 8.60
CA GLN A 56 -6.06 7.86 7.64
C GLN A 56 -6.97 8.71 6.74
N VAL A 57 -8.03 8.12 6.18
CA VAL A 57 -8.99 8.83 5.32
C VAL A 57 -9.71 9.92 6.10
N SER A 58 -10.17 9.62 7.31
CA SER A 58 -10.88 10.57 8.17
C SER A 58 -9.96 11.73 8.60
N TYR A 59 -8.71 11.43 8.94
CA TYR A 59 -7.71 12.41 9.34
C TYR A 59 -7.35 13.35 8.18
N ALA A 60 -7.14 12.81 6.98
CA ALA A 60 -6.88 13.58 5.78
C ALA A 60 -8.00 14.58 5.47
N LYS A 61 -9.26 14.12 5.61
CA LYS A 61 -10.45 14.93 5.36
C LYS A 61 -10.61 16.05 6.40
N LYS A 62 -10.38 15.75 7.69
CA LYS A 62 -10.51 16.73 8.78
C LYS A 62 -9.43 17.82 8.76
N LYS A 63 -8.19 17.48 8.38
CA LYS A 63 -7.05 18.43 8.42
C LYS A 63 -6.88 19.25 7.14
N LYS A 64 -7.71 19.04 6.10
CA LYS A 64 -7.46 19.57 4.73
C LYS A 64 -5.97 19.45 4.34
N LEU A 65 -5.38 18.30 4.66
CA LEU A 65 -3.94 18.05 4.51
C LEU A 65 -3.49 18.16 3.04
N PHE A 66 -4.43 17.98 2.11
CA PHE A 66 -4.23 18.14 0.69
C PHE A 66 -4.77 19.47 0.22
N ASP A 67 -3.85 20.41 0.00
CA ASP A 67 -4.07 21.61 -0.77
C ASP A 67 -4.45 21.27 -2.22
N GLU A 68 -4.99 22.23 -2.97
CA GLU A 68 -5.44 22.05 -4.36
C GLU A 68 -4.30 21.51 -5.25
N PHE A 69 -3.10 22.09 -5.11
CA PHE A 69 -1.88 21.62 -5.78
C PHE A 69 -1.48 20.19 -5.39
N ALA A 70 -1.59 19.83 -4.10
CA ALA A 70 -1.26 18.49 -3.64
C ALA A 70 -2.25 17.43 -4.16
N ARG A 71 -3.52 17.79 -4.39
CA ARG A 71 -4.52 16.90 -5.00
C ARG A 71 -4.23 16.63 -6.47
N GLU A 72 -3.86 17.65 -7.24
CA GLU A 72 -3.45 17.45 -8.64
C GLU A 72 -2.20 16.57 -8.72
N ASN A 73 -1.17 16.87 -7.92
CA ASN A 73 0.04 16.06 -7.87
C ASN A 73 -0.25 14.61 -7.46
N LEU A 74 -1.18 14.39 -6.53
CA LEU A 74 -1.66 13.06 -6.18
C LEU A 74 -2.36 12.35 -7.34
N LYS A 75 -3.24 13.03 -8.09
CA LYS A 75 -3.95 12.44 -9.24
C LYS A 75 -2.96 12.03 -10.32
N THR A 76 -1.98 12.86 -10.61
CA THR A 76 -0.90 12.56 -11.56
C THR A 76 -0.07 11.37 -11.09
N THR A 77 0.31 11.35 -9.81
CA THR A 77 1.02 10.22 -9.21
C THR A 77 0.20 8.92 -9.29
N ASP A 78 -1.10 8.99 -8.98
CA ASP A 78 -2.00 7.84 -9.00
C ASP A 78 -2.15 7.29 -10.42
N SER A 79 -2.29 8.16 -11.44
CA SER A 79 -2.34 7.77 -12.86
C SER A 79 -1.05 7.06 -13.31
N ILE A 80 0.12 7.57 -12.93
CA ILE A 80 1.41 6.92 -13.21
C ILE A 80 1.50 5.57 -12.50
N CYS A 81 1.13 5.53 -11.22
CA CYS A 81 1.10 4.30 -10.43
C CYS A 81 0.17 3.25 -11.03
N LEU A 82 -0.98 3.65 -11.57
CA LEU A 82 -1.96 2.76 -12.19
C LEU A 82 -1.44 2.16 -13.50
N LYS A 83 -0.71 2.94 -14.30
CA LYS A 83 -0.01 2.41 -15.50
C LYS A 83 1.06 1.38 -15.14
N ILE A 84 1.85 1.65 -14.10
CA ILE A 84 2.87 0.71 -13.60
C ILE A 84 2.20 -0.56 -13.05
N ALA A 85 1.12 -0.40 -12.27
CA ALA A 85 0.35 -1.51 -11.73
C ALA A 85 -0.23 -2.38 -12.85
N TYR A 86 -0.80 -1.78 -13.89
CA TYR A 86 -1.31 -2.49 -15.05
C TYR A 86 -0.21 -3.30 -15.75
N ALA A 87 0.96 -2.68 -16.01
CA ALA A 87 2.10 -3.38 -16.60
C ALA A 87 2.58 -4.56 -15.74
N LEU A 88 2.67 -4.36 -14.41
CA LEU A 88 3.03 -5.43 -13.47
C LEU A 88 2.01 -6.58 -13.49
N MET A 89 0.71 -6.28 -13.56
CA MET A 89 -0.35 -7.29 -13.63
C MET A 89 -0.27 -8.10 -14.93
N VAL A 90 0.04 -7.46 -16.06
CA VAL A 90 0.24 -8.16 -17.34
C VAL A 90 1.43 -9.12 -17.26
N ILE A 91 2.56 -8.66 -16.70
CA ILE A 91 3.74 -9.50 -16.47
C ILE A 91 3.42 -10.67 -15.53
N ALA A 92 2.65 -10.41 -14.46
CA ALA A 92 2.22 -11.43 -13.51
C ALA A 92 1.41 -12.53 -14.20
N VAL A 93 0.44 -12.16 -15.05
CA VAL A 93 -0.40 -13.11 -15.79
C VAL A 93 0.44 -13.93 -16.75
N LEU A 94 1.35 -13.30 -17.51
CA LEU A 94 2.25 -14.02 -18.40
C LEU A 94 3.13 -15.00 -17.62
N ALA A 95 3.70 -14.56 -16.50
CA ALA A 95 4.51 -15.42 -15.63
C ALA A 95 3.68 -16.60 -15.10
N CYS A 96 2.42 -16.41 -14.72
CA CYS A 96 1.51 -17.49 -14.31
C CYS A 96 1.12 -18.46 -15.42
N VAL A 97 1.15 -18.03 -16.68
CA VAL A 97 0.90 -18.93 -17.82
C VAL A 97 2.13 -19.78 -18.14
N PHE A 98 3.34 -19.22 -18.00
CA PHE A 98 4.58 -19.91 -18.38
C PHE A 98 5.27 -20.64 -17.23
N ALA A 99 5.00 -20.29 -15.98
CA ALA A 99 5.54 -20.96 -14.80
C ALA A 99 4.40 -21.61 -14.01
N ASP A 100 4.54 -22.90 -13.70
CA ASP A 100 3.69 -23.62 -12.74
C ASP A 100 3.84 -23.01 -11.34
N PHE A 101 3.15 -21.90 -11.09
CA PHE A 101 3.12 -21.28 -9.77
C PHE A 101 2.15 -22.01 -8.86
N SER A 102 2.66 -22.48 -7.72
CA SER A 102 1.81 -22.81 -6.58
C SER A 102 1.01 -21.55 -6.18
N GLY A 103 -0.28 -21.71 -5.87
CA GLY A 103 -1.17 -20.61 -5.48
C GLY A 103 -0.65 -19.79 -4.28
N ILE A 104 0.20 -20.39 -3.45
CA ILE A 104 0.89 -19.72 -2.34
C ILE A 104 1.90 -18.70 -2.88
N ILE A 105 2.69 -19.10 -3.88
CA ILE A 105 3.72 -18.25 -4.50
C ILE A 105 3.04 -17.11 -5.28
N ALA A 106 1.96 -17.41 -5.99
CA ALA A 106 1.17 -16.40 -6.70
C ALA A 106 0.60 -15.34 -5.74
N GLY A 107 0.08 -15.73 -4.57
CA GLY A 107 -0.42 -14.75 -3.60
C GLY A 107 0.69 -13.91 -2.96
N TYR A 108 1.89 -14.46 -2.74
CA TYR A 108 3.06 -13.65 -2.34
C TYR A 108 3.43 -12.62 -3.40
N PHE A 109 3.35 -12.99 -4.69
CA PHE A 109 3.60 -12.07 -5.78
C PHE A 109 2.58 -10.92 -5.79
N VAL A 110 1.30 -11.22 -5.59
CA VAL A 110 0.23 -10.20 -5.53
C VAL A 110 0.41 -9.28 -4.32
N VAL A 111 0.59 -9.82 -3.12
CA VAL A 111 0.69 -9.00 -1.89
C VAL A 111 2.00 -8.22 -1.86
N GLY A 112 3.10 -8.82 -2.33
CA GLY A 112 4.37 -8.14 -2.53
C GLY A 112 4.27 -7.01 -3.58
N GLY A 113 3.54 -7.24 -4.67
CA GLY A 113 3.26 -6.23 -5.69
C GLY A 113 2.47 -5.04 -5.14
N ILE A 114 1.46 -5.28 -4.29
CA ILE A 114 0.70 -4.22 -3.61
C ILE A 114 1.63 -3.39 -2.72
N LEU A 115 2.49 -4.04 -1.93
CA LEU A 115 3.45 -3.35 -1.08
C LEU A 115 4.43 -2.50 -1.91
N LEU A 116 5.00 -3.08 -2.97
CA LEU A 116 5.90 -2.39 -3.88
C LEU A 116 5.23 -1.17 -4.52
N LEU A 117 4.00 -1.31 -5.01
CA LEU A 117 3.22 -0.19 -5.58
C LEU A 117 2.98 0.92 -4.55
N THR A 118 2.67 0.58 -3.29
CA THR A 118 2.50 1.59 -2.25
C THR A 118 3.78 2.36 -1.94
N ILE A 119 4.94 1.70 -1.96
CA ILE A 119 6.24 2.36 -1.80
C ILE A 119 6.55 3.23 -3.01
N VAL A 120 6.39 2.71 -4.23
CA VAL A 120 6.60 3.47 -5.48
C VAL A 120 5.73 4.72 -5.51
N ARG A 121 4.46 4.62 -5.14
CA ARG A 121 3.55 5.77 -5.01
C ARG A 121 4.08 6.81 -4.02
N ALA A 122 4.57 6.38 -2.86
CA ALA A 122 5.13 7.29 -1.86
C ALA A 122 6.40 7.99 -2.38
N VAL A 123 7.28 7.27 -3.09
CA VAL A 123 8.50 7.81 -3.69
C VAL A 123 8.19 8.79 -4.81
N ILE A 124 7.32 8.45 -5.77
CA ILE A 124 6.93 9.35 -6.88
C ILE A 124 6.36 10.64 -6.32
N PHE A 125 5.48 10.56 -5.33
CA PHE A 125 4.94 11.75 -4.68
C PHE A 125 6.03 12.57 -4.00
N ALA A 126 6.96 11.95 -3.27
CA ALA A 126 8.07 12.66 -2.63
C ALA A 126 8.99 13.36 -3.65
N VAL A 127 9.18 12.77 -4.84
CA VAL A 127 9.96 13.38 -5.92
C VAL A 127 9.21 14.56 -6.55
N ILE A 128 7.90 14.44 -6.76
CA ILE A 128 7.06 15.53 -7.29
C ILE A 128 6.98 16.68 -6.29
N ASP A 129 6.81 16.38 -5.00
CA ASP A 129 6.79 17.38 -3.91
C ASP A 129 8.13 18.15 -3.84
N LYS A 130 9.26 17.46 -4.05
CA LYS A 130 10.59 18.10 -4.14
C LYS A 130 10.83 18.92 -5.41
N LYS A 131 10.21 18.54 -6.54
CA LYS A 131 10.38 19.24 -7.83
C LYS A 131 9.38 20.39 -8.03
N GLY A 132 8.26 20.37 -7.31
CA GLY A 132 7.21 21.39 -7.36
C GLY A 132 7.40 22.55 -6.36
N MET A 133 8.63 22.74 -5.85
CA MET A 133 9.07 24.00 -5.27
C MET A 133 9.40 25.02 -6.36
#